data_AF-A0AAN6S6M8-F1
#
_entry.id   AF-A0AAN6S6M8-F1
#
_cell.length_a   1.000
_cell.length_b   1.000
_cell.length_c   1.000
_cell.angle_alpha   90.00
_cell.angle_beta   90.00
_cell.angle_gamma   90.00
#
_symmetry.space_group_name_H-M   'P 1'
#
loop_
_entity.id
_entity.type
_entity.pdbx_description
1 polymer ?
#
loop_
_entity_poly.entity_id
_entity_poly.type
_entity_poly.pdbx_seq_one_letter_code
_entity_poly.pdbx_strand_id
1 'polypeptide(L)'
;MSEHLREIEQLRREKEQERREKEQERREKEQLKRQVQKTTLEEYLRDCHLYIFKALRIADTDVSSTGHATRVNGKYYPMWLRPWDEFTGTERDRYFAKIEKVFGDRRLFPESIATRDKPDDACPYIIHFRLQSPL
;
A
#
# COMPACT_ATOMS: atom_id res chain seq x y z
N MET A 1 -11.23 -57.70 -15.52
CA MET A 1 -11.89 -56.42 -15.92
C MET A 1 -12.09 -55.45 -14.74
N SER A 2 -12.50 -55.90 -13.55
CA SER A 2 -12.72 -55.00 -12.40
C SER A 2 -11.45 -54.35 -11.84
N GLU A 3 -10.31 -55.05 -11.81
CA GLU A 3 -9.06 -54.51 -11.27
C GLU A 3 -8.42 -53.45 -12.17
N HIS A 4 -8.40 -53.70 -13.48
CA HIS A 4 -7.86 -52.75 -14.46
C HIS A 4 -8.62 -51.41 -14.47
N LEU A 5 -9.94 -51.45 -14.25
CA LEU A 5 -10.75 -50.23 -14.11
C LEU A 5 -10.42 -49.45 -12.83
N ARG A 6 -10.15 -50.15 -11.72
CA ARG A 6 -9.72 -49.51 -10.45
C ARG A 6 -8.33 -48.90 -10.56
N GLU A 7 -7.42 -49.57 -11.24
CA GLU A 7 -6.06 -49.09 -11.50
C GLU A 7 -6.07 -47.84 -12.40
N ILE A 8 -6.89 -47.82 -13.45
CA ILE A 8 -7.09 -46.63 -14.29
C ILE A 8 -7.70 -45.47 -13.47
N GLU A 9 -8.63 -45.76 -12.57
CA GLU A 9 -9.24 -44.74 -11.71
C GLU A 9 -8.24 -44.19 -10.67
N GLN A 10 -7.42 -45.04 -10.05
CA GLN A 10 -6.34 -44.62 -9.16
C GLN A 10 -5.32 -43.75 -9.89
N LEU A 11 -4.83 -44.18 -11.07
CA LEU A 11 -3.90 -43.41 -11.88
C LEU A 11 -4.49 -42.05 -12.30
N ARG A 12 -5.80 -41.98 -12.57
CA ARG A 12 -6.48 -40.71 -12.85
C ARG A 12 -6.51 -39.80 -11.62
N ARG A 13 -6.82 -40.33 -10.45
CA ARG A 13 -6.84 -39.57 -9.19
C ARG A 13 -5.45 -39.06 -8.82
N GLU A 14 -4.43 -39.90 -8.92
CA GLU A 14 -3.04 -39.52 -8.67
C GLU A 14 -2.57 -38.44 -9.64
N LYS A 15 -2.87 -38.58 -10.94
CA LYS A 15 -2.53 -37.57 -11.95
C LYS A 15 -3.30 -36.26 -11.74
N GLU A 16 -4.54 -36.31 -11.26
CA GLU A 16 -5.31 -35.12 -10.94
C GLU A 16 -4.77 -34.44 -9.68
N GLN A 17 -4.43 -35.21 -8.65
CA GLN A 17 -3.77 -34.73 -7.42
C GLN A 17 -2.45 -34.04 -7.76
N GLU A 18 -1.58 -34.69 -8.53
CA GLU A 18 -0.29 -34.14 -8.97
C GLU A 18 -0.47 -32.84 -9.78
N ARG A 19 -1.50 -32.78 -10.63
CA ARG A 19 -1.84 -31.54 -11.37
C ARG A 19 -2.26 -30.41 -10.43
N ARG A 20 -3.10 -30.71 -9.43
CA ARG A 20 -3.55 -29.72 -8.44
C ARG A 20 -2.38 -29.22 -7.60
N GLU A 21 -1.51 -30.11 -7.16
CA GLU A 21 -0.30 -29.77 -6.40
C GLU A 21 0.65 -28.90 -7.22
N LYS A 22 0.94 -29.26 -8.47
CA LYS A 22 1.76 -28.43 -9.37
C LYS A 22 1.14 -27.06 -9.65
N GLU A 23 -0.18 -27.00 -9.80
CA GLU A 23 -0.87 -25.72 -10.01
C GLU A 23 -0.81 -24.85 -8.74
N GLN A 24 -0.98 -25.45 -7.57
CA GLN A 24 -0.87 -24.77 -6.29
C GLN A 24 0.54 -24.24 -6.07
N GLU A 25 1.57 -25.07 -6.27
CA GLU A 25 2.98 -24.68 -6.15
C GLU A 25 3.32 -23.53 -7.12
N ARG A 26 2.80 -23.60 -8.36
CA ARG A 26 2.98 -22.52 -9.34
C ARG A 26 2.33 -21.23 -8.88
N ARG A 27 1.10 -21.29 -8.34
CA ARG A 27 0.40 -20.13 -7.79
C ARG A 27 1.14 -19.52 -6.61
N GLU A 28 1.62 -20.33 -5.68
CA GLU A 28 2.39 -19.88 -4.52
C GLU A 28 3.71 -19.21 -4.93
N LYS A 29 4.42 -19.82 -5.88
CA LYS A 29 5.66 -19.25 -6.42
C LYS A 29 5.43 -17.94 -7.15
N GLU A 30 4.34 -17.83 -7.92
CA GLU A 30 3.95 -16.59 -8.57
C GLU A 30 3.56 -15.51 -7.56
N GLN A 31 2.85 -15.87 -6.49
CA GLN A 31 2.50 -14.95 -5.42
C GLN A 31 3.74 -14.44 -4.68
N LEU A 32 4.67 -15.33 -4.31
CA LEU A 32 5.91 -14.94 -3.66
C LEU A 32 6.75 -14.05 -4.57
N LYS A 33 6.84 -14.38 -5.86
CA LYS A 33 7.53 -13.54 -6.84
C LYS A 33 6.91 -12.15 -6.95
N ARG A 34 5.57 -12.03 -6.98
CA ARG A 34 4.89 -10.73 -6.99
C ARG A 34 5.13 -9.93 -5.71
N GLN A 35 5.17 -10.61 -4.58
CA GLN A 35 5.39 -10.00 -3.28
C GLN A 35 6.79 -9.39 -3.14
N VAL A 36 7.82 -10.05 -3.69
CA VAL A 36 9.23 -9.60 -3.68
C VAL A 36 9.58 -8.76 -4.92
N GLN A 37 8.65 -8.58 -5.85
CA GLN A 37 8.89 -7.74 -7.02
C GLN A 37 8.59 -6.28 -6.71
N LYS A 38 9.44 -5.38 -7.22
CA LYS A 38 9.15 -3.94 -7.24
C LYS A 38 7.78 -3.67 -7.89
N THR A 39 7.06 -2.71 -7.35
CA THR A 39 5.72 -2.34 -7.81
C THR A 39 5.78 -1.23 -8.86
N THR A 40 4.77 -1.19 -9.73
CA THR A 40 4.53 0.00 -10.58
C THR A 40 4.03 1.16 -9.71
N LEU A 41 3.98 2.38 -10.26
CA LEU A 41 3.43 3.52 -9.53
C LEU A 41 1.98 3.27 -9.10
N GLU A 42 1.15 2.69 -9.98
CA GLU A 42 -0.26 2.39 -9.69
C GLU A 42 -0.40 1.36 -8.56
N GLU A 43 0.33 0.25 -8.65
CA GLU A 43 0.35 -0.81 -7.63
C GLU A 43 0.78 -0.24 -6.27
N TYR A 44 1.87 0.55 -6.26
CA TYR A 44 2.38 1.20 -5.05
C TYR A 44 1.37 2.16 -4.40
N LEU A 45 0.73 3.03 -5.20
CA LEU A 45 -0.26 3.98 -4.70
C LEU A 45 -1.50 3.26 -4.15
N ARG A 46 -1.92 2.17 -4.80
CA ARG A 46 -3.00 1.30 -4.31
C ARG A 46 -2.65 0.69 -2.96
N ASP A 47 -1.44 0.14 -2.84
CA ASP A 47 -0.97 -0.46 -1.59
C ASP A 47 -0.88 0.59 -0.47
N CYS A 48 -0.36 1.78 -0.75
CA CYS A 48 -0.35 2.89 0.22
C CYS A 48 -1.78 3.23 0.69
N HIS A 49 -2.73 3.30 -0.24
CA HIS A 49 -4.12 3.61 0.11
C HIS A 49 -4.73 2.55 1.04
N LEU A 50 -4.50 1.26 0.73
CA LEU A 50 -5.09 0.16 1.48
C LEU A 50 -4.43 -0.07 2.84
N TYR A 51 -3.10 -0.03 2.89
CA TYR A 51 -2.34 -0.44 4.08
C TYR A 51 -1.88 0.72 4.94
N ILE A 52 -1.76 1.92 4.39
CA ILE A 52 -1.36 3.12 5.16
C ILE A 52 -2.59 3.98 5.41
N PHE A 53 -3.19 4.55 4.37
CA PHE A 53 -4.24 5.56 4.55
C PHE A 53 -5.52 5.01 5.19
N LYS A 54 -5.98 3.83 4.79
CA LYS A 54 -7.15 3.20 5.43
C LYS A 54 -6.86 2.68 6.84
N ALA A 55 -5.60 2.41 7.16
CA ALA A 55 -5.19 1.99 8.48
C ALA A 55 -4.98 3.18 9.44
N LEU A 56 -4.86 4.42 8.93
CA LEU A 56 -4.77 5.62 9.77
C LEU A 56 -6.03 5.76 10.61
N ARG A 57 -5.84 5.68 11.93
CA ARG A 57 -6.88 5.94 12.92
C ARG A 57 -6.57 7.25 13.63
N ILE A 58 -7.60 8.06 13.85
CA ILE A 58 -7.49 9.19 14.76
C ILE A 58 -7.30 8.60 16.15
N ALA A 59 -6.17 8.93 16.77
CA ALA A 59 -5.87 8.49 18.12
C ALA A 59 -6.81 9.20 19.12
N ASP A 60 -7.10 8.53 20.24
CA ASP A 60 -7.97 9.10 21.27
C ASP A 60 -7.38 10.42 21.81
N THR A 61 -8.26 11.31 22.28
CA THR A 61 -7.86 12.61 22.83
C THR A 61 -6.85 12.52 23.96
N ASP A 62 -6.81 11.37 24.65
CA ASP A 62 -5.95 11.12 25.81
C ASP A 62 -4.49 10.82 25.44
N VAL A 63 -4.23 10.46 24.17
CA VAL A 63 -2.88 10.30 23.60
C VAL A 63 -2.47 11.48 22.71
N SER A 64 -3.30 12.53 22.67
CA SER A 64 -2.95 13.79 22.03
C SER A 64 -1.81 14.46 22.78
N SER A 65 -0.90 15.10 22.05
CA SER A 65 0.15 15.92 22.64
C SER A 65 -0.48 17.04 23.47
N THR A 66 -0.54 16.84 24.79
CA THR A 66 -1.00 17.84 25.77
C THR A 66 0.07 18.92 25.98
N GLY A 67 0.79 19.29 24.94
CA GLY A 67 1.58 20.51 24.95
C GLY A 67 0.61 21.68 24.99
N HIS A 68 0.84 22.64 25.89
CA HIS A 68 0.10 23.91 25.87
C HIS A 68 0.09 24.42 24.43
N ALA A 69 -1.08 24.33 23.78
CA ALA A 69 -1.23 24.80 22.41
C ALA A 69 -0.66 26.22 22.38
N THR A 70 0.33 26.45 21.51
CA THR A 70 0.99 27.76 21.40
C THR A 70 -0.11 28.81 21.38
N ARG A 71 -0.15 29.73 22.35
CA ARG A 71 -1.24 30.72 22.46
C ARG A 71 -1.46 31.33 21.07
N VAL A 72 -2.58 30.97 20.43
CA VAL A 72 -2.91 31.41 19.06
C VAL A 72 -3.63 32.76 19.07
N ASN A 73 -3.90 33.32 20.25
CA ASN A 73 -4.55 34.60 20.42
C ASN A 73 -3.78 35.69 19.64
N GLY A 74 -4.50 36.38 18.75
CA GLY A 74 -3.94 37.46 17.91
C GLY A 74 -3.21 37.00 16.65
N LYS A 75 -3.09 35.69 16.37
CA LYS A 75 -2.57 35.22 15.07
C LYS A 75 -3.67 35.26 14.02
N TYR A 76 -3.38 35.89 12.89
CA TYR A 76 -4.26 35.85 11.73
C TYR A 76 -4.11 34.49 11.04
N TYR A 77 -5.19 33.73 11.00
CA TYR A 77 -5.28 32.49 10.23
C TYR A 77 -6.48 32.56 9.29
N PRO A 78 -6.38 31.94 8.10
CA PRO A 78 -7.51 31.85 7.20
C PRO A 78 -8.64 31.07 7.86
N MET A 79 -9.82 31.69 7.97
CA MET A 79 -11.03 31.02 8.48
C MET A 79 -11.63 30.04 7.47
N TRP A 80 -11.21 30.13 6.20
CA TRP A 80 -11.74 29.34 5.10
C TRP A 80 -10.58 28.87 4.23
N LEU A 81 -10.58 27.58 3.90
CA LEU A 81 -9.71 27.06 2.86
C LEU A 81 -10.31 27.43 1.51
N ARG A 82 -9.53 28.08 0.66
CA ARG A 82 -9.96 28.37 -0.71
C ARG A 82 -10.03 27.06 -1.50
N PRO A 83 -11.14 26.78 -2.20
CA PRO A 83 -11.20 25.69 -3.17
C PRO A 83 -10.09 25.83 -4.22
N TRP A 84 -9.47 24.72 -4.61
CA TRP A 84 -8.37 24.73 -5.59
C TRP A 84 -8.91 24.77 -7.02
N ASP A 85 -9.66 25.81 -7.34
CA ASP A 85 -10.41 25.93 -8.60
C ASP A 85 -9.51 26.18 -9.81
N GLU A 86 -8.31 26.72 -9.56
CA GLU A 86 -7.30 27.00 -10.58
C GLU A 86 -6.67 25.71 -11.13
N PHE A 87 -6.72 24.58 -10.40
CA PHE A 87 -6.25 23.29 -10.90
C PHE A 87 -7.29 22.68 -11.85
N THR A 88 -7.37 23.30 -13.03
CA THR A 88 -8.32 22.92 -14.07
C THR A 88 -8.08 21.49 -14.56
N GLY A 89 -9.11 20.87 -15.16
CA GLY A 89 -8.99 19.54 -15.76
C GLY A 89 -7.81 19.43 -16.74
N THR A 90 -7.54 20.47 -17.53
CA THR A 90 -6.45 20.49 -18.49
C THR A 90 -5.07 20.50 -17.83
N GLU A 91 -4.88 21.29 -16.77
CA GLU A 91 -3.61 21.30 -16.04
C GLU A 91 -3.39 20.00 -15.30
N ARG A 92 -4.43 19.48 -14.66
CA ARG A 92 -4.43 18.16 -14.03
C ARG A 92 -3.94 17.10 -15.01
N ASP A 93 -4.63 16.96 -16.14
CA ASP A 93 -4.33 15.92 -17.12
C ASP A 93 -2.89 16.06 -17.66
N ARG A 94 -2.39 17.30 -17.84
CA ARG A 94 -0.99 17.55 -18.20
C ARG A 94 0.01 17.07 -17.15
N TYR A 95 -0.26 17.30 -15.86
CA TYR A 95 0.60 16.82 -14.78
C TYR A 95 0.57 15.30 -14.66
N PHE A 96 -0.61 14.69 -14.74
CA PHE A 96 -0.75 13.23 -14.72
C PHE A 96 -0.05 12.59 -15.93
N ALA A 97 -0.19 13.15 -17.13
CA ALA A 97 0.53 12.67 -18.31
C ALA A 97 2.06 12.76 -18.14
N LYS A 98 2.57 13.79 -17.43
CA LYS A 98 4.00 13.90 -17.12
C LYS A 98 4.45 12.80 -16.15
N ILE A 99 3.63 12.50 -15.14
CA ILE A 99 3.88 11.42 -14.18
C ILE A 99 3.88 10.07 -14.92
N GLU A 100 2.86 9.80 -15.74
CA GLU A 100 2.77 8.60 -16.58
C GLU A 100 3.96 8.46 -17.52
N LYS A 101 4.42 9.56 -18.14
CA LYS A 101 5.60 9.53 -19.01
C LYS A 101 6.88 9.14 -18.25
N VAL A 102 7.03 9.57 -17.01
CA VAL A 102 8.24 9.33 -16.20
C VAL A 102 8.23 7.91 -15.63
N PHE A 103 7.11 7.50 -15.05
CA PHE A 103 6.99 6.26 -14.30
C PHE A 103 6.43 5.12 -15.14
N GLY A 104 5.41 5.36 -15.96
CA GLY A 104 4.76 4.37 -16.82
C GLY A 104 4.53 3.04 -16.10
N ASP A 105 4.80 1.94 -16.82
CA ASP A 105 4.76 0.57 -16.27
C ASP A 105 6.08 0.14 -15.60
N ARG A 106 6.97 1.10 -15.30
CA ARG A 106 8.27 0.79 -14.71
C ARG A 106 8.08 0.39 -13.25
N ARG A 107 8.64 -0.76 -12.89
CA ARG A 107 8.64 -1.31 -11.54
C ARG A 107 9.77 -0.68 -10.71
N LEU A 108 9.59 0.59 -10.35
CA LEU A 108 10.58 1.39 -9.64
C LEU A 108 10.33 1.49 -8.14
N PHE A 109 9.12 1.15 -7.69
CA PHE A 109 8.66 1.40 -6.33
C PHE A 109 8.89 0.17 -5.42
N PRO A 110 8.95 0.37 -4.09
CA PRO A 110 9.16 -0.70 -3.14
C PRO A 110 8.20 -1.87 -3.32
N GLU A 111 8.65 -3.04 -2.90
CA GLU A 111 7.89 -4.28 -2.90
C GLU A 111 6.61 -4.16 -2.05
N SER A 112 5.55 -4.86 -2.45
CA SER A 112 4.25 -4.79 -1.76
C SER A 112 4.37 -5.20 -0.29
N ILE A 113 5.22 -6.18 0.04
CA ILE A 113 5.49 -6.60 1.43
C ILE A 113 5.97 -5.42 2.28
N ALA A 114 6.86 -4.57 1.76
CA ALA A 114 7.40 -3.44 2.51
C ALA A 114 6.35 -2.39 2.89
N THR A 115 5.21 -2.36 2.18
CA THR A 115 4.07 -1.51 2.53
C THR A 115 3.09 -2.17 3.50
N ARG A 116 3.04 -3.52 3.53
CA ARG A 116 2.14 -4.33 4.37
C ARG A 116 2.70 -4.62 5.75
N ASP A 117 4.01 -4.85 5.85
CA ASP A 117 4.71 -5.18 7.10
C ASP A 117 5.09 -3.94 7.92
N LYS A 118 4.40 -2.81 7.71
CA LYS A 118 4.52 -1.69 8.63
C LYS A 118 3.75 -2.07 9.89
N PRO A 119 4.42 -2.27 11.05
CA PRO A 119 3.70 -2.44 12.31
C PRO A 119 2.74 -1.26 12.52
N ASP A 120 1.70 -1.43 13.34
CA ASP A 120 0.75 -0.37 13.70
C ASP A 120 1.45 0.92 14.24
N ASP A 121 2.73 0.81 14.58
CA ASP A 121 3.62 1.86 15.08
C ASP A 121 4.50 2.52 13.99
N ALA A 122 4.48 2.02 12.74
CA ALA A 122 5.37 2.44 11.66
C ALA A 122 4.87 3.68 10.90
N CYS A 123 4.73 4.77 11.65
CA CYS A 123 4.97 6.10 11.11
C CYS A 123 5.97 6.88 11.97
N PRO A 124 7.25 6.47 12.06
CA PRO A 124 8.30 7.33 12.62
C PRO A 124 8.56 8.57 11.74
N TYR A 125 8.07 8.59 10.49
CA TYR A 125 8.22 9.72 9.55
C TYR A 125 6.98 10.62 9.44
N ILE A 126 5.91 10.39 10.21
CA ILE A 126 4.93 11.45 10.44
C ILE A 126 5.51 12.38 11.50
N ILE A 127 6.41 13.25 11.03
CA ILE A 127 6.80 14.53 11.61
C ILE A 127 6.70 14.59 13.16
N HIS A 128 7.61 13.93 13.87
CA HIS A 128 7.89 14.30 15.26
C HIS A 128 8.74 15.58 15.26
N PHE A 129 8.10 16.75 15.28
CA PHE A 129 8.78 18.01 15.59
C PHE A 129 9.25 17.99 17.05
N ARG A 130 10.47 17.50 17.30
CA ARG A 130 11.17 17.64 18.57
C ARG A 130 12.13 18.81 18.48
N LEU A 131 11.65 20.01 18.81
CA LEU A 131 12.55 21.15 19.07
C LEU A 131 13.10 20.99 20.48
N GLN A 132 14.36 20.56 20.53
CA GLN A 132 15.14 20.45 21.76
C GLN A 132 15.79 21.82 22.01
N SER A 133 15.43 22.48 23.12
CA SER A 133 16.12 23.69 23.58
C SER A 133 16.82 23.41 24.91
N PRO A 134 18.07 23.88 25.11
CA PRO A 134 18.62 24.10 26.43
C PRO A 134 18.30 25.52 26.93
N LEU A 135 17.90 25.56 28.21
CA LEU A 135 17.91 26.62 29.23
C LEU A 135 17.71 28.08 28.82
#